data_AF-A0A965UK01-F1
#
_entry.id   AF-A0A965UK01-F1
#
_cell.length_a   1.000
_cell.length_b   1.000
_cell.length_c   1.000
_cell.angle_alpha   90.00
_cell.angle_beta   90.00
_cell.angle_gamma   90.00
#
_symmetry.space_group_name_H-M   'P 1'
#
loop_
_entity.id
_entity.type
_entity.pdbx_description
1 polymer ?
#
loop_
_entity_poly.entity_id
_entity_poly.type
_entity_poly.pdbx_seq_one_letter_code
_entity_poly.pdbx_strand_id
1 'polypeptide(L)'
;MATLFVTNQGGLPLKAKFVSQWFDFPVGQSVEVPIEVAQHIFGYGEDKKEPYLIRLGWMKMNTDYERAMERLNQFAFTREPIRKGQSLAPLVERVAPPKARLPREGAKVQEHAA
;
A
#
# COMPACT_ATOMS: atom_id res chain seq x y z
N MET A 1 -9.81 -13.52 15.63
CA MET A 1 -8.47 -13.33 15.06
C MET A 1 -8.23 -11.83 14.96
N ALA A 2 -7.23 -11.30 15.65
CA ALA A 2 -6.95 -9.87 15.65
C ALA A 2 -6.04 -9.51 14.46
N THR A 3 -6.42 -8.48 13.71
CA THR A 3 -5.66 -7.97 12.57
C THR A 3 -4.97 -6.65 12.95
N LEU A 4 -3.91 -6.33 12.21
CA LEU A 4 -3.05 -5.18 12.37
C LEU A 4 -2.76 -4.59 11.00
N PHE A 5 -2.80 -3.27 10.89
CA PHE A 5 -2.46 -2.57 9.66
C PHE A 5 -0.98 -2.17 9.72
N VAL A 6 -0.21 -2.69 8.79
CA VAL A 6 1.22 -2.38 8.64
C VAL A 6 1.37 -1.39 7.50
N THR A 7 1.87 -0.20 7.81
CA THR A 7 2.10 0.85 6.81
C THR A 7 3.58 1.07 6.63
N ASN A 8 4.10 0.79 5.44
CA ASN A 8 5.49 1.07 5.09
C ASN A 8 5.64 2.57 4.75
N GLN A 9 6.29 3.34 5.61
CA GLN A 9 6.61 4.76 5.39
C GLN A 9 8.05 4.96 4.91
N GLY A 10 8.79 3.88 4.70
CA GLY A 10 10.17 3.90 4.25
C GLY A 10 10.31 4.11 2.74
N GLY A 11 11.55 4.12 2.25
CA GLY A 11 11.85 4.29 0.83
C GLY A 11 11.91 2.98 0.03
N LEU A 12 11.85 1.82 0.69
CA LEU A 12 12.04 0.52 0.06
C LEU A 12 10.85 -0.40 0.31
N PRO A 13 10.30 -1.06 -0.73
CA PRO A 13 9.29 -2.09 -0.54
C PRO A 13 9.91 -3.29 0.20
N LEU A 14 9.10 -3.98 1.01
CA LEU A 14 9.49 -5.20 1.69
C LEU A 14 8.62 -6.36 1.20
N LYS A 15 9.25 -7.49 0.89
CA LYS A 15 8.56 -8.76 0.68
C LYS A 15 9.00 -9.73 1.76
N ALA A 16 8.03 -10.33 2.45
CA ALA A 16 8.32 -11.28 3.50
C ALA A 16 7.40 -12.50 3.34
N LYS A 17 7.92 -13.67 3.73
CA LYS A 17 7.18 -14.92 3.70
C LYS A 17 6.75 -15.28 5.12
N PHE A 18 5.49 -15.63 5.27
CA PHE A 18 4.96 -16.24 6.49
C PHE A 18 4.33 -17.57 6.12
N VAL A 19 4.86 -18.66 6.71
CA VAL A 19 4.45 -20.04 6.41
C VAL A 19 4.63 -20.34 4.91
N SER A 20 3.54 -20.33 4.13
CA SER A 20 3.52 -20.57 2.68
C SER A 20 3.01 -19.39 1.87
N GLN A 21 2.71 -18.25 2.52
CA GLN A 21 2.18 -17.07 1.87
C GLN A 21 3.23 -15.94 1.84
N TRP A 22 3.32 -15.29 0.69
CA TRP A 22 4.11 -14.08 0.52
C TRP A 22 3.24 -12.86 0.83
N PHE A 23 3.81 -11.93 1.60
CA PHE A 23 3.22 -10.65 1.93
C PHE A 23 4.10 -9.56 1.35
N ASP A 24 3.50 -8.74 0.48
CA ASP A 24 4.11 -7.56 -0.10
C ASP A 24 3.70 -6.33 0.73
N PHE A 25 4.70 -5.57 1.19
CA PHE A 25 4.53 -4.30 1.90
C PHE A 25 5.07 -3.15 1.04
N PRO A 26 4.27 -2.66 0.07
CA PRO A 26 4.69 -1.57 -0.80
C PRO A 26 4.76 -0.24 -0.04
N VAL A 27 5.64 0.65 -0.52
CA VAL A 27 5.86 1.96 0.08
C VAL A 27 4.59 2.80 0.03
N GLY A 28 4.25 3.40 1.16
CA GLY A 28 3.11 4.28 1.33
C GLY A 28 1.77 3.56 1.42
N GLN A 29 1.68 2.24 1.40
CA GLN A 29 0.41 1.52 1.53
C GLN A 29 0.27 0.86 2.92
N SER A 30 -0.96 0.84 3.42
CA SER A 30 -1.34 0.09 4.61
C SER A 30 -1.83 -1.29 4.19
N VAL A 31 -1.18 -2.34 4.70
CA VAL A 31 -1.51 -3.73 4.43
C VAL A 31 -2.09 -4.33 5.70
N GLU A 32 -3.30 -4.89 5.62
CA GLU A 32 -3.91 -5.62 6.73
C GLU A 32 -3.29 -7.01 6.84
N VAL A 33 -2.70 -7.30 8.00
CA VAL A 33 -2.11 -8.60 8.31
C VAL A 33 -2.54 -9.07 9.71
N PRO A 34 -2.62 -10.39 9.96
CA PRO A 34 -2.81 -10.90 11.31
C PRO A 34 -1.70 -10.47 12.26
N ILE A 35 -2.00 -10.29 13.55
CA ILE A 35 -0.97 -9.95 14.56
C ILE A 35 0.16 -10.98 14.57
N GLU A 36 -0.15 -12.27 14.42
CA GLU A 36 0.83 -13.36 14.36
C GLU A 36 1.82 -13.18 13.20
N VAL A 37 1.34 -12.67 12.06
CA VAL A 37 2.18 -12.37 10.90
C VAL A 37 3.09 -11.18 11.20
N ALA A 38 2.57 -10.12 11.82
CA ALA A 38 3.36 -8.96 12.21
C ALA A 38 4.40 -9.31 13.29
N GLN A 39 4.05 -10.15 14.27
CA GLN A 39 4.96 -10.66 15.29
C GLN A 39 6.04 -11.52 14.65
N HIS A 40 5.68 -12.44 13.77
CA HIS A 40 6.65 -13.30 13.13
C HIS A 40 7.58 -12.51 12.20
N ILE A 41 7.06 -11.60 11.38
CA ILE A 41 7.84 -10.86 10.36
C ILE A 41 8.70 -9.78 11.00
N PHE A 42 8.10 -8.91 11.81
CA PHE A 42 8.72 -7.69 12.34
C PHE A 42 9.09 -7.79 13.82
N GLY A 43 8.77 -8.89 14.50
CA GLY A 43 8.92 -9.01 15.94
C GLY A 43 7.92 -8.14 16.72
N TYR A 44 6.76 -7.77 16.16
CA TYR A 44 5.77 -6.93 16.85
C TYR A 44 5.40 -7.52 18.23
N GLY A 45 5.55 -6.73 19.30
CA GLY A 45 5.32 -7.19 20.68
C GLY A 45 6.50 -7.86 21.39
N GLU A 46 7.60 -8.13 20.68
CA GLU A 46 8.79 -8.78 21.26
C GLU A 46 9.85 -7.75 21.70
N ASP A 47 10.48 -7.95 22.85
CA ASP A 47 11.60 -7.11 23.30
C ASP A 47 12.87 -7.32 22.47
N LYS A 48 13.18 -8.58 22.15
CA LYS A 48 14.38 -8.94 21.39
C LYS A 48 14.11 -8.93 19.89
N LYS A 49 14.40 -7.80 19.23
CA LYS A 49 14.20 -7.62 17.78
C LYS A 49 15.27 -8.26 16.91
N GLU A 50 16.49 -8.44 17.43
CA GLU A 50 17.65 -8.97 16.71
C GLU A 50 17.37 -10.21 15.83
N PRO A 51 16.76 -11.31 16.32
CA PRO A 51 16.54 -12.49 15.49
C PRO A 51 15.64 -12.21 14.27
N TYR A 52 14.68 -11.30 14.40
CA TYR A 52 13.78 -10.91 13.33
C TYR A 52 14.51 -10.03 12.29
N LEU A 53 15.32 -9.08 12.76
CA LEU A 53 16.13 -8.20 11.91
C LEU A 53 17.20 -8.97 11.12
N ILE A 54 17.85 -9.97 11.75
CA ILE A 54 18.80 -10.86 11.10
C ILE A 54 18.10 -11.68 10.01
N ARG A 55 16.93 -12.24 10.31
CA ARG A 55 16.17 -13.04 9.35
C ARG A 55 15.68 -12.23 8.14
N LEU A 56 15.33 -10.96 8.35
CA LEU A 56 15.02 -10.02 7.25
C LEU A 56 16.26 -9.59 6.45
N GLY A 57 17.46 -9.98 6.89
CA GLY A 57 18.73 -9.58 6.30
C GLY A 57 19.06 -8.10 6.50
N TRP A 58 18.42 -7.43 7.46
CA TRP A 58 18.68 -6.03 7.78
C TRP A 58 19.87 -5.86 8.71
N MET A 59 20.17 -6.90 9.47
CA MET A 59 21.29 -6.96 10.40
C MET A 59 22.17 -8.17 10.07
N LYS A 60 23.46 -7.96 9.81
CA LYS A 60 24.44 -9.05 9.62
C LYS A 60 25.47 -9.06 10.74
N MET A 61 25.85 -7.88 11.21
CA MET A 61 26.76 -7.66 12.33
C MET A 61 26.06 -6.83 13.41
N ASN A 62 26.58 -6.87 14.64
CA ASN A 62 26.02 -6.08 15.76
C ASN A 62 26.01 -4.56 15.48
N THR A 63 26.95 -4.06 14.68
CA THR A 63 27.01 -2.66 14.25
C THR A 63 25.85 -2.24 13.35
N ASP A 64 25.16 -3.19 12.71
CA ASP A 64 24.01 -2.89 11.85
C ASP A 64 22.71 -2.73 12.64
N TYR A 65 22.71 -3.00 13.95
CA TYR A 65 21.50 -3.02 14.77
C TYR A 65 20.74 -1.70 14.71
N GLU A 66 21.43 -0.57 14.91
CA GLU A 66 20.80 0.75 14.90
C GLU A 66 20.14 1.05 13.55
N ARG A 67 20.86 0.81 12.45
CA ARG A 67 20.34 1.00 11.09
C ARG A 67 19.15 0.09 10.78
N ALA A 68 19.21 -1.16 11.23
CA ALA A 68 18.11 -2.11 11.08
C ALA A 68 16.88 -1.67 11.87
N MET A 69 17.08 -1.11 13.07
CA MET A 69 16.03 -0.56 13.91
C MET A 69 15.42 0.72 13.32
N GLU A 70 16.23 1.61 12.74
CA GLU A 70 15.75 2.76 11.98
C GLU A 70 14.85 2.33 10.81
N ARG A 71 15.26 1.28 10.09
CA ARG A 71 14.44 0.70 9.03
C ARG A 71 13.14 0.10 9.56
N LEU A 72 13.16 -0.52 10.73
CA LEU A 72 11.94 -1.02 11.39
C LEU A 72 11.01 0.11 11.83
N ASN A 73 11.57 1.24 12.31
CA ASN A 73 10.81 2.43 12.68
C ASN A 73 10.11 3.11 11.49
N GLN A 74 10.50 2.80 10.25
CA GLN A 74 9.77 3.24 9.06
C GLN A 74 8.44 2.48 8.86
N PHE A 75 8.18 1.41 9.61
CA PHE A 75 6.93 0.68 9.57
C PHE A 75 6.03 1.13 10.71
N ALA A 76 4.86 1.67 10.38
CA ALA A 76 3.83 2.02 11.35
C ALA A 76 2.86 0.85 11.52
N PHE A 77 2.59 0.50 12.78
CA PHE A 77 1.73 -0.61 13.16
C PHE A 77 0.48 -0.05 13.87
N THR A 78 -0.68 -0.08 13.22
CA THR A 78 -1.94 0.44 13.78
C THR A 78 -3.00 -0.66 13.92
N ARG A 79 -3.79 -0.59 15.01
CA ARG A 79 -4.91 -1.51 15.25
C ARG A 79 -6.16 -1.13 14.46
N GLU A 80 -6.26 0.14 14.09
CA GLU A 80 -7.31 0.66 13.23
C GLU A 80 -6.75 0.89 11.82
N PRO A 81 -7.57 0.70 10.76
CA PRO A 81 -7.17 1.07 9.42
C PRO A 81 -6.80 2.56 9.43
N ILE A 82 -5.62 2.90 8.91
CA ILE A 82 -5.31 4.31 8.64
C ILE A 82 -6.33 4.76 7.59
N ARG A 83 -7.35 5.49 8.03
CA ARG A 83 -8.31 6.14 7.16
C ARG A 83 -7.54 7.18 6.36
N LYS A 84 -6.97 6.78 5.21
CA LYS A 84 -6.56 7.70 4.14
C LYS A 84 -7.81 8.33 3.54
N GLY A 85 -8.46 9.17 4.34
CA GLY A 85 -9.72 9.84 4.09
C GLY A 85 -9.81 11.19 4.82
N GLN A 86 -8.75 11.62 5.49
CA GLN A 86 -8.46 13.04 5.64
C GLN A 86 -7.26 13.38 4.76
N SER A 87 -7.42 13.12 3.47
CA SER A 87 -6.87 14.07 2.51
C SER A 87 -7.48 15.41 2.89
N LEU A 88 -6.68 16.34 3.41
CA LEU A 88 -6.89 17.77 3.16
C LEU A 88 -6.68 18.04 1.66
N ALA A 89 -7.37 17.28 0.80
CA ALA A 89 -7.54 17.62 -0.58
C ALA A 89 -8.58 18.74 -0.56
N PRO A 90 -8.24 19.98 -0.93
CA PRO A 90 -9.28 20.96 -1.21
C PRO A 90 -10.22 20.31 -2.21
N LEU A 91 -11.51 20.34 -1.91
CA LEU A 91 -12.61 19.92 -2.77
C LEU A 91 -12.46 20.67 -4.10
N VAL A 92 -11.68 20.13 -5.05
CA VAL A 92 -11.65 20.63 -6.41
C VAL A 92 -12.88 20.06 -7.08
N GLU A 93 -13.97 20.79 -6.91
CA GLU A 93 -15.16 20.71 -7.73
C GLU A 93 -14.76 21.14 -9.15
N ARG A 94 -14.27 20.19 -9.96
CA ARG A 94 -14.14 20.39 -11.41
C ARG A 94 -14.93 19.29 -12.12
N VAL A 95 -16.18 19.66 -12.35
CA VAL A 95 -17.15 18.97 -13.19
C VAL A 95 -16.67 18.93 -14.65
N ALA A 96 -16.94 17.76 -15.27
CA ALA A 96 -16.95 17.39 -16.70
C ALA A 96 -15.62 16.93 -17.36
N PRO A 97 -15.64 15.67 -17.85
CA PRO A 97 -15.65 15.41 -19.30
C PRO A 97 -16.81 14.46 -19.67
N PRO A 98 -17.27 14.30 -20.94
CA PRO A 98 -16.54 14.47 -22.20
C PRO A 98 -17.29 15.21 -23.34
N LYS A 99 -16.56 15.80 -24.29
CA LYS A 99 -17.13 16.17 -25.61
C LYS A 99 -17.20 14.92 -26.50
N ALA A 100 -18.35 14.25 -26.52
CA ALA A 100 -18.69 13.36 -27.63
C ALA A 100 -19.27 14.23 -28.76
N ARG A 101 -18.58 14.29 -29.91
CA ARG A 101 -19.18 14.78 -31.17
C ARG A 101 -19.78 13.59 -31.92
N LEU A 102 -20.81 13.90 -32.72
CA LEU A 102 -21.54 13.12 -33.74
C LEU A 102 -22.94 12.70 -33.27
N PRO A 103 -24.01 12.81 -34.11
CA PRO A 103 -23.99 12.67 -35.57
C PRO A 103 -24.72 13.78 -36.36
N ARG A 104 -24.26 14.08 -37.57
CA ARG A 104 -25.11 14.63 -38.64
C ARG A 104 -24.70 13.98 -39.96
N GLU A 105 -25.16 12.74 -40.16
CA GLU A 105 -25.21 12.19 -41.50
C GLU A 105 -26.36 11.19 -41.56
N GLY A 106 -27.39 11.54 -42.32
CA GLY A 106 -28.61 10.76 -42.40
C GLY A 106 -29.77 11.53 -43.04
N ALA A 107 -29.65 11.86 -44.32
CA ALA A 107 -30.81 11.94 -45.23
C ALA A 107 -30.32 11.93 -46.68
N LYS A 108 -30.29 10.74 -47.29
CA LYS A 108 -30.25 10.55 -48.75
C LYS A 108 -31.58 9.92 -49.14
N VAL A 109 -32.43 10.65 -49.87
CA VAL A 109 -33.53 10.07 -50.66
C VAL A 109 -33.61 10.86 -51.97
N GLN A 110 -33.42 10.15 -53.09
CA GLN A 110 -33.75 10.60 -54.45
C GLN A 110 -35.23 10.31 -54.69
N GLU A 111 -35.99 11.16 -55.41
CA GLU A 111 -36.88 10.67 -56.48
C GLU A 111 -37.40 11.77 -57.44
N HIS A 112 -37.24 11.46 -58.72
CA HIS A 112 -38.00 11.75 -59.96
C HIS A 112 -38.98 12.95 -60.15
N ALA A 113 -38.67 13.71 -61.21
CA ALA A 113 -39.49 14.13 -62.36
C ALA A 113 -41.02 14.31 -62.25
N ALA A 114 -41.49 15.50 -62.66
CA ALA A 114 -42.49 15.70 -63.71
C ALA A 114 -42.39 17.14 -64.24
#